data_AF-A0AAU6KZG9-F1
#
_entry.id   AF-A0AAU6KZG9-F1
#
_cell.length_a   1.000
_cell.length_b   1.000
_cell.length_c   1.000
_cell.angle_alpha   90.00
_cell.angle_beta   90.00
_cell.angle_gamma   90.00
#
_symmetry.space_group_name_H-M   'P 1'
#
loop_
_entity.id
_entity.type
_entity.pdbx_description
1 polymer ?
#
loop_
_entity_poly.entity_id
_entity_poly.type
_entity_poly.pdbx_seq_one_letter_code
_entity_poly.pdbx_strand_id
1 'polypeptide(L)' 'MQSSHAAAAVSSTFDDPNLVAYGGLEPVVRLAERCGLPTLAGEHIRLPVSKAGLRQVP' A
#
# COMPACT_ATOMS: atom_id res chain seq x y z
N MET A 1 -18.57 15.75 19.68
CA MET A 1 -18.59 14.28 19.47
C MET A 1 -17.14 13.85 19.26
N GLN A 2 -16.64 12.93 20.07
CA GLN A 2 -15.24 12.46 20.03
C GLN A 2 -15.29 10.96 19.73
N SER A 3 -14.82 10.55 18.54
CA SER A 3 -14.82 9.15 18.14
C SER A 3 -13.69 8.41 18.85
N SER A 4 -14.02 7.43 19.69
CA SER A 4 -13.06 6.57 20.42
C SER A 4 -12.46 5.44 19.58
N HIS A 5 -12.40 5.58 18.25
CA HIS A 5 -11.78 4.57 17.40
C HIS A 5 -10.25 4.70 17.49
N ALA A 6 -9.63 3.91 18.38
CA ALA A 6 -8.26 3.49 18.14
C ALA A 6 -8.31 2.60 16.88
N ALA A 7 -7.59 2.98 15.82
CA ALA A 7 -7.57 2.26 14.56
C ALA A 7 -6.88 0.89 14.74
N ALA A 8 -7.57 -0.09 15.33
CA ALA A 8 -7.06 -1.45 15.47
C ALA A 8 -6.97 -2.16 14.10
N ALA A 9 -7.73 -1.70 13.10
CA ALA A 9 -7.57 -2.02 11.69
C ALA A 9 -8.35 -1.01 10.84
N VAL A 10 -7.73 -0.48 9.78
CA VAL A 10 -8.41 0.29 8.73
C VAL A 10 -8.55 -0.63 7.51
N SER A 11 -9.75 -0.77 6.97
CA SER A 11 -10.03 -1.57 5.78
C SER A 11 -10.69 -0.70 4.72
N SER A 12 -10.24 -0.82 3.47
CA SER A 12 -10.87 -0.24 2.28
C SER A 12 -11.05 -1.34 1.23
N THR A 13 -12.21 -1.36 0.58
CA THR A 13 -12.56 -2.32 -0.47
C THR A 13 -12.96 -1.55 -1.73
N PHE A 14 -12.62 -2.12 -2.88
CA PHE A 14 -13.10 -1.66 -4.17
C PHE A 14 -14.23 -2.59 -4.65
N ASP A 15 -15.29 -2.02 -5.20
CA ASP A 15 -16.49 -2.78 -5.60
C ASP A 15 -16.31 -3.54 -6.92
N ASP A 16 -15.40 -3.09 -7.78
CA ASP A 16 -15.11 -3.73 -9.07
C ASP A 16 -13.91 -4.68 -8.95
N PRO A 17 -14.09 -6.00 -9.18
CA PRO A 17 -12.99 -6.96 -9.16
C PRO A 17 -11.96 -6.73 -10.28
N ASN A 18 -12.33 -6.02 -11.35
CA ASN A 18 -11.50 -5.67 -12.48
C ASN A 18 -11.03 -4.21 -12.44
N LEU A 19 -11.12 -3.53 -11.29
CA LEU A 19 -10.75 -2.12 -11.16
C LEU A 19 -9.36 -1.82 -11.75
N VAL A 20 -8.38 -2.70 -11.53
CA VAL A 20 -7.01 -2.49 -12.04
C VAL A 20 -6.96 -2.66 -13.57
N ALA A 21 -7.77 -3.54 -14.14
CA ALA A 21 -7.80 -3.77 -15.59
C ALA A 21 -8.45 -2.59 -16.34
N TYR A 22 -9.49 -1.99 -15.77
CA TYR A 22 -10.24 -0.90 -16.42
C TYR A 22 -9.80 0.50 -15.97
N GLY A 23 -9.49 0.68 -14.69
CA GLY A 23 -9.08 1.95 -14.08
C GLY A 23 -7.57 2.09 -13.90
N GLY A 24 -6.80 1.04 -14.18
CA GLY A 24 -5.35 1.03 -13.99
C GLY A 24 -4.93 0.99 -12.51
N LEU A 25 -3.62 0.98 -12.30
CA LEU A 25 -3.03 0.90 -10.96
C LEU A 25 -2.89 2.28 -10.29
N GLU A 26 -2.86 3.37 -11.06
CA GLU A 26 -2.63 4.73 -10.55
C GLU A 26 -3.65 5.17 -9.48
N PRO A 27 -4.98 4.96 -9.65
CA PRO A 27 -5.95 5.34 -8.62
C PRO A 27 -5.77 4.56 -7.30
N VAL A 28 -5.40 3.28 -7.40
CA VAL A 28 -5.19 2.38 -6.25
C VAL A 28 -3.93 2.79 -5.47
N VAL A 29 -2.83 3.05 -6.19
CA VAL A 29 -1.56 3.49 -5.57
C VAL A 29 -1.73 4.85 -4.91
N ARG A 30 -2.42 5.80 -5.55
CA ARG A 30 -2.68 7.12 -4.94
C ARG A 30 -3.58 7.03 -3.71
N LEU A 31 -4.53 6.08 -3.67
CA LEU A 31 -5.30 5.83 -2.45
C LEU A 31 -4.40 5.28 -1.34
N ALA A 32 -3.55 4.30 -1.64
CA ALA A 32 -2.61 3.73 -0.70
C ALA A 32 -1.65 4.79 -0.11
N GLU A 33 -1.13 5.70 -0.94
CA GLU A 33 -0.31 6.83 -0.49
C GLU A 33 -1.05 7.76 0.47
N ARG A 34 -2.28 8.17 0.13
CA ARG A 34 -3.10 9.03 1.00
C ARG A 34 -3.45 8.36 2.33
N CYS A 35 -3.56 7.04 2.33
CA CYS A 35 -3.81 6.25 3.54
C CYS A 35 -2.53 5.98 4.36
N GLY A 36 -1.35 6.45 3.92
CA GLY A 36 -0.09 6.23 4.63
C GLY A 36 0.43 4.80 4.55
N LEU A 37 -0.09 3.98 3.62
CA LEU A 37 0.32 2.58 3.46
C LEU A 37 1.83 2.41 3.23
N PRO A 38 2.53 3.28 2.47
CA PRO A 38 3.98 3.15 2.30
C PRO A 38 4.76 3.23 3.62
N THR A 39 4.37 4.13 4.51
CA THR A 39 5.01 4.29 5.84
C THR A 39 4.76 3.05 6.68
N LEU A 40 3.51 2.61 6.76
CA LEU A 40 3.13 1.40 7.50
C LEU A 40 3.85 0.15 6.97
N ALA A 41 3.98 0.03 5.65
CA ALA A 41 4.74 -1.04 5.02
C ALA A 41 6.22 -1.01 5.43
N GLY A 42 6.86 0.16 5.46
CA GLY A 42 8.24 0.31 5.93
C GLY A 42 8.44 -0.07 7.41
N GLU A 43 7.42 0.16 8.24
CA GLU A 43 7.44 -0.20 9.66
C GLU A 43 7.26 -1.70 9.89
N HIS A 44 6.32 -2.33 9.18
CA HIS A 44 5.86 -3.69 9.48
C HIS A 44 6.36 -4.78 8.52
N ILE A 45 6.75 -4.43 7.29
CA ILE A 45 7.21 -5.41 6.29
C ILE A 45 8.74 -5.42 6.26
N ARG A 46 9.31 -6.59 6.52
CA ARG A 46 10.74 -6.87 6.33
C ARG A 46 10.89 -7.80 5.15
N LEU A 47 11.38 -7.28 4.04
CA LEU A 47 11.73 -8.10 2.89
C LEU A 47 13.13 -8.67 3.10
N PRO A 48 13.33 -10.00 2.95
CA PRO A 48 14.68 -10.53 2.89
C PRO A 48 15.39 -9.92 1.69
N VAL A 49 16.67 -9.53 1.85
CA VAL A 49 17.48 -9.07 0.73
C VAL A 49 17.62 -10.23 -0.25
N SER A 50 16.87 -10.18 -1.35
CA SER A 50 17.06 -11.09 -2.47
C SER A 50 18.30 -10.66 -3.26
N LYS A 51 19.26 -11.59 -3.44
CA LYS A 51 20.51 -11.39 -4.21
C LYS A 51 20.27 -11.01 -5.69
N ALA A 52 19.05 -11.15 -6.20
CA ALA A 52 18.73 -10.84 -7.58
C ALA A 52 18.47 -9.35 -7.76
N GLY A 53 19.49 -8.60 -8.21
CA GLY A 53 19.26 -7.33 -8.90
C GLY A 53 20.07 -6.11 -8.46
N LEU A 54 21.15 -6.23 -7.67
CA LEU A 54 22.15 -5.15 -7.66
C LEU A 54 22.88 -5.13 -9.01
N ARG A 55 22.26 -4.50 -10.00
CA ARG A 55 23.04 -3.80 -11.02
C ARG A 55 23.51 -2.52 -10.35
N GLN A 56 24.63 -2.64 -9.62
CA GLN A 56 25.47 -1.49 -9.32
C GLN A 56 25.86 -0.91 -10.69
N VAL A 57 25.25 0.22 -11.04
CA VAL A 57 25.72 1.04 -12.15
C VAL A 57 26.70 2.04 -11.53
N PRO A 58 27.92 2.17 -12.08
CA PRO A 58 28.98 3.00 -11.50
C PRO A 58 28.58 4.47 -11.34
#